data_AF-A0A415I1D5-F1
#
_entry.id   AF-A0A415I1D5-F1
#
_cell.length_a   1.000
_cell.length_b   1.000
_cell.length_c   1.000
_cell.angle_alpha   90.00
_cell.angle_beta   90.00
_cell.angle_gamma   90.00
#
_symmetry.space_group_name_H-M   'P 1'
#
loop_
_entity.id
_entity.type
_entity.pdbx_description
1 polymer ?
#
loop_
_entity_poly.entity_id
_entity_poly.type
_entity_poly.pdbx_seq_one_letter_code
_entity_poly.pdbx_strand_id
1 'polypeptide(L)'
;MKSLLLLALGLARTVVLGARIEAERIVVSVRPYKREQRRCPVCGRACDFYDMANRGAPRLWRAMDLARSACYLEYAPCRVRCPEHGVRTEAVPWARHGARFTRDFEDWVAWLAVRCTASAVSELARVEWHSVGGVCRRVYAELEAARGASRFDGVRRIGIDETSYKKGHKYVTVVVDHDRGCLIWAHEGTGKDVLNLFLDELTREQRRAIEVVTADGARWIRQLVKRRCPNARWVMDPFHVVQWMNDALDAVRCEEWNAARAAARAARPRPEGKRGRPAKGELPPEEVRALEEEAASIKGSRYALVKNPEDLTDGQRARLEALKKRAG
;
A
#
# COMPACT_ATOMS: atom_id res chain seq x y z
N MET A 1 2.32 -42.10 9.22
CA MET A 1 1.89 -40.89 9.95
C MET A 1 2.96 -39.79 9.98
N LYS A 2 4.18 -40.05 10.47
CA LYS A 2 5.24 -39.02 10.56
C LYS A 2 5.66 -38.42 9.20
N SER A 3 5.80 -39.25 8.17
CA SER A 3 6.10 -38.81 6.80
C SER A 3 4.99 -37.93 6.21
N LEU A 4 3.73 -38.26 6.47
CA LEU A 4 2.57 -37.46 6.07
C LEU A 4 2.63 -36.07 6.70
N LEU A 5 2.93 -35.97 8.00
CA LEU A 5 3.02 -34.67 8.69
C LEU A 5 4.20 -33.82 8.19
N LEU A 6 5.34 -34.44 7.87
CA LEU A 6 6.47 -33.73 7.24
C LEU A 6 6.07 -33.13 5.89
N LEU A 7 5.36 -33.90 5.06
CA LEU A 7 4.89 -33.45 3.76
C LEU A 7 3.81 -32.36 3.88
N ALA A 8 2.76 -32.60 4.67
CA ALA A 8 1.61 -31.73 4.79
C ALA A 8 1.94 -30.34 5.40
N LEU A 9 2.98 -30.27 6.23
CA LEU A 9 3.42 -29.04 6.89
C LEU A 9 4.71 -28.46 6.29
N GLY A 10 5.18 -28.96 5.14
CA GLY A 10 6.37 -28.44 4.46
C GLY A 10 7.67 -28.53 5.29
N LEU A 11 7.77 -29.49 6.22
CA LEU A 11 8.85 -29.51 7.21
C LEU A 11 10.14 -30.09 6.64
N ALA A 12 11.04 -29.21 6.20
CA ALA A 12 12.39 -29.59 5.84
C ALA A 12 13.29 -29.72 7.09
N ARG A 13 14.28 -30.64 7.03
CA ARG A 13 15.36 -30.78 8.03
C ARG A 13 14.87 -30.96 9.48
N THR A 14 13.72 -31.61 9.64
CA THR A 14 12.98 -31.70 10.90
C THR A 14 12.61 -33.15 11.20
N VAL A 15 12.61 -33.54 12.47
CA VAL A 15 12.10 -34.83 12.95
C VAL A 15 10.77 -34.61 13.66
N VAL A 16 9.73 -35.34 13.26
CA VAL A 16 8.46 -35.41 14.00
C VAL A 16 8.60 -36.43 15.13
N LEU A 17 8.42 -35.97 16.36
CA LEU A 17 8.50 -36.80 17.56
C LEU A 17 7.16 -37.47 17.81
N GLY A 18 6.08 -36.70 17.71
CA GLY A 18 4.70 -37.14 17.86
C GLY A 18 3.72 -36.03 17.48
N ALA A 19 2.43 -36.34 17.52
CA ALA A 19 1.36 -35.38 17.37
C ALA A 19 0.25 -35.71 18.36
N ARG A 20 -0.41 -34.67 18.85
CA ARG A 20 -1.55 -34.79 19.77
C ARG A 20 -2.61 -33.76 19.40
N ILE A 21 -3.84 -34.05 19.81
CA ILE A 21 -4.96 -33.13 19.70
C ILE A 21 -5.15 -32.50 21.08
N GLU A 22 -5.19 -31.17 21.13
CA GLU A 22 -5.51 -30.41 22.34
C GLU A 22 -6.70 -29.52 22.04
N ALA A 23 -7.83 -29.75 22.72
CA ALA A 23 -9.11 -29.11 22.38
C ALA A 23 -9.40 -29.28 20.87
N GLU A 24 -9.40 -28.19 20.11
CA GLU A 24 -9.67 -28.18 18.66
C GLU A 24 -8.43 -27.88 17.79
N ARG A 25 -7.23 -27.99 18.36
CA ARG A 25 -5.97 -27.79 17.64
C ARG A 25 -5.10 -29.05 17.62
N ILE A 26 -4.29 -29.15 16.58
CA ILE A 26 -3.29 -30.20 16.43
C ILE A 26 -1.94 -29.63 16.86
N VAL A 27 -1.26 -30.31 17.78
CA VAL A 27 0.10 -29.95 18.21
C VAL A 27 1.06 -31.05 17.77
N VAL A 28 2.03 -30.69 16.95
CA VAL A 28 3.05 -31.59 16.43
C VAL A 28 4.37 -31.29 17.13
N SER A 29 4.81 -32.19 18.00
CA SER A 29 6.10 -32.07 18.67
C SER A 29 7.21 -32.42 17.69
N VAL A 30 8.14 -31.49 17.49
CA VAL A 30 9.20 -31.59 16.50
C VAL A 30 10.56 -31.26 17.12
N ARG A 31 11.63 -31.64 16.41
CA ARG A 31 12.98 -31.12 16.68
C ARG A 31 13.77 -30.97 15.38
N PRO A 32 14.75 -30.07 15.31
CA PRO A 32 15.65 -30.02 14.16
C PRO A 32 16.49 -31.30 14.09
N TYR A 33 16.99 -31.63 12.89
CA TYR A 33 18.07 -32.59 12.74
C TYR A 33 19.27 -32.18 13.61
N LYS A 34 20.04 -33.15 14.11
CA LYS A 34 21.16 -32.88 15.04
C LYS A 34 22.15 -31.84 14.47
N ARG A 35 22.38 -31.85 13.15
CA ARG A 35 23.25 -30.89 12.47
C ARG A 35 22.70 -29.45 12.37
N GLU A 36 21.39 -29.28 12.46
CA GLU A 36 20.71 -27.97 12.39
C GLU A 36 20.47 -27.37 13.78
N GLN A 37 20.69 -28.13 14.85
CA GLN A 37 20.62 -27.62 16.22
C GLN A 37 21.81 -26.72 16.51
N ARG A 38 21.63 -25.81 17.46
CA ARG A 38 22.62 -24.87 17.97
C ARG A 38 23.24 -23.98 16.89
N ARG A 39 22.43 -23.55 15.94
CA ARG A 39 22.83 -22.62 14.88
C ARG A 39 22.51 -21.19 15.28
N CYS A 40 23.44 -20.27 15.05
CA CYS A 40 23.16 -18.85 15.18
C CYS A 40 22.05 -18.46 14.19
N PRO A 41 20.99 -17.75 14.64
CA PRO A 41 19.90 -17.36 13.76
C PRO A 41 20.24 -16.25 12.77
N VAL A 42 21.39 -15.59 12.93
CA VAL A 42 21.83 -14.50 12.06
C VAL A 42 22.82 -15.00 11.01
N CYS A 43 23.95 -15.59 11.43
CA CYS A 43 24.99 -16.07 10.51
C CYS A 43 24.97 -17.57 10.21
N GLY A 44 24.07 -18.35 10.83
CA GLY A 44 23.96 -19.80 10.59
C GLY A 44 25.12 -20.65 11.14
N ARG A 45 26.14 -20.05 11.77
CA ARG A 45 27.28 -20.80 12.34
C ARG A 45 26.83 -21.76 13.45
N ALA A 46 27.48 -22.92 13.56
CA ALA A 46 27.37 -23.76 14.76
C ALA A 46 27.93 -22.98 15.96
N CYS A 47 27.22 -23.03 17.08
CA CYS A 47 27.61 -22.30 18.28
C CYS A 47 27.47 -23.20 19.49
N ASP A 48 28.21 -22.85 20.55
CA ASP A 48 28.12 -23.56 21.82
C ASP A 48 26.78 -23.30 22.49
N PHE A 49 26.31 -24.33 23.20
CA PHE A 49 25.14 -24.23 24.05
C PHE A 49 25.40 -23.21 25.16
N TYR A 50 24.42 -22.33 25.41
CA TYR A 50 24.46 -21.40 26.53
C TYR A 50 23.52 -21.87 27.65
N ASP A 51 22.22 -21.90 27.38
CA ASP A 51 21.20 -22.44 28.28
C ASP A 51 19.93 -22.81 27.50
N MET A 52 18.90 -23.32 28.18
CA MET A 52 17.59 -23.54 27.57
C MET A 52 16.81 -22.23 27.49
N ALA A 53 16.27 -21.90 26.30
CA ALA A 53 15.41 -20.73 26.19
C ALA A 53 14.14 -20.94 27.02
N ASN A 54 13.62 -19.87 27.62
CA ASN A 54 12.41 -19.91 28.45
C ASN A 54 12.43 -21.01 29.53
N ARG A 55 13.61 -21.27 30.14
CA ARG A 55 13.80 -22.33 31.15
C ARG A 55 13.36 -23.73 30.68
N GLY A 56 13.49 -24.01 29.38
CA GLY A 56 13.13 -25.30 28.79
C GLY A 56 11.66 -25.47 28.46
N ALA A 57 10.82 -24.47 28.74
CA ALA A 57 9.41 -24.52 28.35
C ALA A 57 9.28 -24.52 26.81
N PRO A 58 8.50 -25.46 26.24
CA PRO A 58 8.29 -25.50 24.80
C PRO A 58 7.69 -24.21 24.26
N ARG A 59 8.10 -23.86 23.05
CA ARG A 59 7.49 -22.80 22.26
C ARG A 59 6.57 -23.43 21.23
N LEU A 60 5.43 -22.77 20.99
CA LEU A 60 4.54 -23.09 19.89
C LEU A 60 4.79 -22.15 18.71
N TRP A 61 4.80 -22.72 17.51
CA TRP A 61 4.75 -21.99 16.25
C TRP A 61 3.46 -22.34 15.51
N ARG A 62 2.66 -21.35 15.18
CA ARG A 62 1.47 -21.53 14.36
C ARG A 62 1.88 -21.92 12.94
N ALA A 63 1.45 -23.10 12.51
CA ALA A 63 1.70 -23.66 11.18
C ALA A 63 0.47 -23.52 10.28
N MET A 64 0.54 -23.97 9.02
CA MET A 64 -0.63 -24.10 8.16
C MET A 64 -1.68 -25.02 8.79
N ASP A 65 -2.95 -24.77 8.49
CA ASP A 65 -4.04 -25.63 8.94
C ASP A 65 -3.93 -27.03 8.38
N LEU A 66 -4.24 -28.01 9.22
CA LEU A 66 -4.47 -29.37 8.75
C LEU A 66 -5.98 -29.56 8.63
N ALA A 67 -6.47 -29.49 7.39
CA ALA A 67 -7.88 -29.40 7.07
C ALA A 67 -8.54 -28.21 7.81
N ARG A 68 -9.48 -28.48 8.73
CA ARG A 68 -10.18 -27.43 9.52
C ARG A 68 -9.43 -26.98 10.77
N SER A 69 -8.49 -27.78 11.25
CA SER A 69 -7.92 -27.61 12.58
C SER A 69 -6.66 -26.77 12.54
N ALA A 70 -6.58 -25.83 13.48
CA ALA A 70 -5.36 -25.05 13.68
C ALA A 70 -4.22 -25.98 14.07
N CYS A 71 -3.07 -25.84 13.42
CA CYS A 71 -1.89 -26.67 13.68
C CYS A 71 -0.77 -25.83 14.28
N TYR A 72 -0.07 -26.41 15.25
CA TYR A 72 1.09 -25.82 15.91
C TYR A 72 2.25 -26.79 15.93
N LEU A 73 3.45 -26.28 15.68
CA LEU A 73 4.68 -27.01 15.98
C LEU A 73 5.14 -26.69 17.39
N GLU A 74 5.59 -27.70 18.11
CA GLU A 74 6.10 -27.57 19.47
C GLU A 74 7.55 -28.02 19.55
N TYR A 75 8.40 -27.16 20.11
CA TYR A 75 9.82 -27.45 20.38
C TYR A 75 10.35 -26.51 21.46
N ALA A 76 11.26 -27.01 22.30
CA ALA A 76 11.96 -26.21 23.32
C ALA A 76 13.36 -25.83 22.80
N PRO A 77 13.54 -24.63 22.20
CA PRO A 77 14.82 -24.24 21.65
C PRO A 77 15.83 -23.89 22.75
N CYS A 78 17.11 -24.13 22.49
CA CYS A 78 18.18 -23.60 23.34
C CYS A 78 18.59 -22.19 22.93
N ARG A 79 19.32 -21.49 23.81
CA ARG A 79 20.13 -20.33 23.43
C ARG A 79 21.57 -20.77 23.19
N VAL A 80 22.20 -20.12 22.23
CA VAL A 80 23.58 -20.35 21.84
C VAL A 80 24.40 -19.08 22.00
N ARG A 81 25.70 -19.23 22.24
CA ARG A 81 26.66 -18.11 22.28
C ARG A 81 27.36 -17.99 20.93
N CYS A 82 26.94 -17.02 20.12
CA CYS A 82 27.63 -16.68 18.88
C CYS A 82 28.76 -15.67 19.15
N PRO A 83 29.99 -15.88 18.65
CA PRO A 83 31.08 -14.94 18.82
C PRO A 83 30.79 -13.54 18.24
N GLU A 84 30.04 -13.47 17.14
CA GLU A 84 29.72 -12.22 16.42
C GLU A 84 28.43 -11.57 16.92
N HIS A 85 27.42 -12.38 17.25
CA HIS A 85 26.05 -11.90 17.53
C HIS A 85 25.63 -12.04 18.99
N GLY A 86 26.53 -12.51 19.87
CA GLY A 86 26.26 -12.73 21.29
C GLY A 86 25.29 -13.89 21.55
N VAL A 87 24.59 -13.85 22.70
CA VAL A 87 23.64 -14.89 23.09
C VAL A 87 22.32 -14.71 22.34
N ARG A 88 21.86 -15.75 21.64
CA ARG A 88 20.62 -15.76 20.85
C ARG A 88 19.90 -17.10 20.97
N THR A 89 18.58 -17.12 20.84
CA THR A 89 17.84 -18.39 20.65
C THR A 89 18.27 -19.03 19.32
N GLU A 90 18.53 -20.33 19.33
CA GLU A 90 18.96 -21.07 18.14
C GLU A 90 18.00 -20.88 16.96
N ALA A 91 18.54 -20.98 15.74
CA ALA A 91 17.74 -21.08 14.53
C ALA A 91 16.94 -22.39 14.53
N VAL A 92 15.75 -22.35 13.93
CA VAL A 92 14.97 -23.55 13.63
C VAL A 92 14.68 -23.61 12.13
N PRO A 93 14.68 -24.81 11.50
CA PRO A 93 14.50 -24.92 10.05
C PRO A 93 13.16 -24.40 9.53
N TRP A 94 12.10 -24.50 10.33
CA TRP A 94 10.71 -24.24 9.91
C TRP A 94 10.23 -22.81 10.13
N ALA A 95 11.00 -21.92 10.78
CA ALA A 95 10.55 -20.57 11.13
C ALA A 95 11.65 -19.52 10.92
N ARG A 96 11.25 -18.28 10.63
CA ARG A 96 12.14 -17.12 10.69
C ARG A 96 12.56 -16.84 12.13
N HIS A 97 13.73 -16.22 12.33
CA HIS A 97 14.15 -15.83 13.67
C HIS A 97 13.15 -14.87 14.32
N GLY A 98 12.85 -15.09 15.60
CA GLY A 98 11.86 -14.30 16.35
C GLY A 98 10.40 -14.57 15.99
N ALA A 99 10.11 -15.34 14.94
CA ALA A 99 8.73 -15.63 14.54
C ALA A 99 8.02 -16.58 15.52
N ARG A 100 6.70 -16.41 15.61
CA ARG A 100 5.74 -17.33 16.26
C ARG A 100 4.97 -18.18 15.25
N PHE A 101 5.38 -18.12 13.99
CA PHE A 101 4.73 -18.74 12.84
C PHE A 101 5.78 -19.53 12.05
N THR A 102 5.35 -20.58 11.36
CA THR A 102 6.22 -21.26 10.38
C THR A 102 6.42 -20.40 9.14
N ARG A 103 7.51 -20.62 8.41
CA ARG A 103 7.85 -19.88 7.17
C ARG A 103 6.69 -19.89 6.17
N ASP A 104 6.18 -21.07 5.84
CA ASP A 104 5.09 -21.24 4.88
C ASP A 104 3.81 -20.49 5.29
N PHE A 105 3.49 -20.50 6.59
CA PHE A 105 2.36 -19.75 7.13
C PHE A 105 2.56 -18.24 6.99
N GLU A 106 3.75 -17.73 7.30
CA GLU A 106 4.07 -16.32 7.11
C GLU A 106 4.04 -15.91 5.65
N ASP A 107 4.53 -16.76 4.75
CA ASP A 107 4.54 -16.49 3.31
C ASP A 107 3.11 -16.45 2.74
N TRP A 108 2.25 -17.37 3.18
CA TRP A 108 0.83 -17.36 2.86
C TRP A 108 0.12 -16.10 3.38
N VAL A 109 0.36 -15.70 4.63
CA VAL A 109 -0.20 -14.46 5.20
C VAL A 109 0.29 -13.22 4.46
N ALA A 110 1.60 -13.14 4.14
CA ALA A 110 2.14 -12.02 3.38
C ALA A 110 1.56 -11.93 1.97
N TRP A 111 1.37 -13.08 1.29
CA TRP A 111 0.74 -13.14 -0.01
C TRP A 111 -0.72 -12.64 0.01
N LEU A 112 -1.47 -13.00 1.07
CA LEU A 112 -2.82 -12.51 1.29
C LEU A 112 -2.86 -11.02 1.60
N ALA A 113 -1.92 -10.52 2.40
CA ALA A 113 -1.86 -9.11 2.79
C ALA A 113 -1.64 -8.14 1.61
N VAL A 114 -1.14 -8.63 0.47
CA VAL A 114 -1.01 -7.85 -0.77
C VAL A 114 -2.35 -7.70 -1.51
N ARG A 115 -3.32 -8.58 -1.25
CA ARG A 115 -4.60 -8.66 -1.99
C ARG A 115 -5.82 -8.36 -1.14
N CYS A 116 -5.69 -8.46 0.18
CA CYS A 116 -6.78 -8.35 1.13
C CYS A 116 -6.45 -7.32 2.21
N THR A 117 -7.49 -6.80 2.86
CA THR A 117 -7.30 -5.94 4.03
C THR A 117 -6.69 -6.73 5.18
N ALA A 118 -5.88 -6.09 6.01
CA ALA A 118 -5.27 -6.74 7.17
C ALA A 118 -6.31 -7.39 8.11
N SER A 119 -7.52 -6.81 8.21
CA SER A 119 -8.62 -7.39 8.98
C SER A 119 -9.13 -8.71 8.39
N ALA A 120 -9.35 -8.77 7.08
CA ALA A 120 -9.76 -10.00 6.41
C ALA A 120 -8.67 -11.09 6.52
N VAL A 121 -7.39 -10.71 6.41
CA VAL A 121 -6.27 -11.64 6.59
C VAL A 121 -6.18 -12.15 8.03
N SER A 122 -6.35 -11.27 9.02
CA SER A 122 -6.36 -11.63 10.44
C SER A 122 -7.44 -12.65 10.77
N GLU A 123 -8.66 -12.44 10.25
CA GLU A 123 -9.78 -13.36 10.40
C GLU A 123 -9.49 -14.70 9.71
N LEU A 124 -9.12 -14.68 8.43
CA LEU A 124 -8.86 -15.89 7.63
C LEU A 124 -7.72 -16.73 8.21
N ALA A 125 -6.63 -16.08 8.64
CA ALA A 125 -5.46 -16.76 9.19
C ALA A 125 -5.62 -17.15 10.67
N ARG A 126 -6.67 -16.64 11.35
CA ARG A 126 -6.91 -16.80 12.80
C ARG A 126 -5.74 -16.30 13.64
N VAL A 127 -5.26 -15.10 13.31
CA VAL A 127 -4.16 -14.42 14.01
C VAL A 127 -4.58 -13.03 14.45
N GLU A 128 -3.90 -12.49 15.43
CA GLU A 128 -4.12 -11.12 15.87
C GLU A 128 -3.73 -10.12 14.77
N TRP A 129 -4.46 -9.01 14.68
CA TRP A 129 -4.36 -8.05 13.58
C TRP A 129 -2.95 -7.45 13.41
N HIS A 130 -2.30 -7.01 14.49
CA HIS A 130 -0.93 -6.49 14.47
C HIS A 130 0.11 -7.55 14.04
N SER A 131 -0.20 -8.83 14.22
CA SER A 131 0.66 -9.91 13.77
C SER A 131 0.84 -9.93 12.26
N VAL A 132 -0.18 -9.51 11.48
CA VAL A 132 -0.11 -9.43 10.00
C VAL A 132 1.03 -8.50 9.58
N GLY A 133 1.09 -7.28 10.15
CA GLY A 133 2.17 -6.34 9.84
C GLY A 133 3.55 -6.84 10.26
N GLY A 134 3.64 -7.53 11.41
CA GLY A 134 4.87 -8.18 11.86
C GLY A 134 5.35 -9.27 10.91
N VAL A 135 4.42 -10.06 10.35
CA VAL A 135 4.70 -11.08 9.33
C VAL A 135 5.22 -10.42 8.05
N CYS A 136 4.50 -9.43 7.51
CA CYS A 136 4.92 -8.73 6.30
C CYS A 136 6.34 -8.14 6.44
N ARG A 137 6.66 -7.55 7.60
CA ARG A 137 8.01 -7.01 7.88
C ARG A 137 9.09 -8.09 7.81
N ARG A 138 8.86 -9.26 8.42
CA ARG A 138 9.84 -10.36 8.42
C ARG A 138 10.03 -10.98 7.04
N VAL A 139 8.93 -11.21 6.32
CA VAL A 139 8.97 -11.73 4.94
C VAL A 139 9.71 -10.75 4.04
N TYR A 140 9.35 -9.46 4.11
CA TYR A 140 10.02 -8.41 3.35
C TYR A 140 11.52 -8.33 3.67
N ALA A 141 11.90 -8.32 4.95
CA ALA A 141 13.32 -8.26 5.34
C ALA A 141 14.15 -9.44 4.79
N GLU A 142 13.57 -10.64 4.70
CA GLU A 142 14.25 -11.79 4.10
C GLU A 142 14.35 -11.66 2.57
N LEU A 143 13.28 -11.22 1.90
CA LEU A 143 13.29 -10.97 0.45
C LEU A 143 14.30 -9.88 0.08
N GLU A 144 14.38 -8.83 0.88
CA GLU A 144 15.35 -7.74 0.73
C GLU A 144 16.78 -8.23 0.93
N ALA A 145 17.04 -9.05 1.96
CA ALA A 145 18.35 -9.66 2.17
C ALA A 145 18.75 -10.61 1.02
N ALA A 146 17.79 -11.29 0.40
CA ALA A 146 18.03 -12.19 -0.72
C ALA A 146 18.26 -11.44 -2.05
N ARG A 147 17.52 -10.36 -2.30
CA ARG A 147 17.63 -9.55 -3.53
C ARG A 147 18.79 -8.56 -3.47
N GLY A 148 19.09 -8.01 -2.29
CA GLY A 148 20.10 -6.96 -2.12
C GLY A 148 19.83 -5.76 -3.05
N ALA A 149 20.91 -5.14 -3.53
CA ALA A 149 20.85 -3.97 -4.44
C ALA A 149 20.38 -4.29 -5.87
N SER A 150 20.17 -5.58 -6.22
CA SER A 150 19.82 -5.99 -7.59
C SER A 150 18.49 -5.43 -8.10
N ARG A 151 17.62 -4.95 -7.19
CA ARG A 151 16.36 -4.30 -7.56
C ARG A 151 16.55 -3.08 -8.47
N PHE A 152 17.71 -2.43 -8.40
CA PHE A 152 18.06 -1.26 -9.21
C PHE A 152 18.73 -1.61 -10.54
N ASP A 153 19.07 -2.88 -10.76
CA ASP A 153 19.80 -3.30 -11.96
C ASP A 153 18.92 -3.10 -13.19
N GLY A 154 19.46 -2.41 -14.20
CA GLY A 154 18.78 -2.18 -15.47
C GLY A 154 17.62 -1.17 -15.43
N VAL A 155 17.40 -0.46 -14.32
CA VAL A 155 16.36 0.59 -14.23
C VAL A 155 16.72 1.76 -15.14
N ARG A 156 15.81 2.13 -16.05
CA ARG A 156 16.00 3.26 -17.00
C ARG A 156 14.91 4.31 -16.91
N ARG A 157 13.66 3.91 -16.66
CA ARG A 157 12.50 4.80 -16.61
C ARG A 157 11.83 4.66 -15.25
N ILE A 158 11.83 5.73 -14.47
CA ILE A 158 11.25 5.72 -13.12
C ILE A 158 10.08 6.69 -13.00
N GLY A 159 9.12 6.33 -12.16
CA GLY A 159 8.06 7.21 -11.68
C GLY A 159 8.26 7.51 -10.21
N ILE A 160 8.09 8.77 -9.81
CA ILE A 160 8.16 9.22 -8.43
C ILE A 160 6.80 9.80 -8.07
N ASP A 161 6.19 9.25 -7.01
CA ASP A 161 4.92 9.76 -6.49
C ASP A 161 5.00 9.94 -4.95
N GLU A 162 4.23 10.89 -4.45
CA GLU A 162 4.12 11.20 -3.02
C GLU A 162 2.66 11.07 -2.59
N THR A 163 2.31 9.92 -2.03
CA THR A 163 0.93 9.61 -1.65
C THR A 163 0.72 9.77 -0.14
N SER A 164 -0.38 10.41 0.25
CA SER A 164 -0.84 10.46 1.63
C SER A 164 -1.45 9.12 2.05
N TYR A 165 -0.90 8.47 3.07
CA TYR A 165 -1.38 7.16 3.52
C TYR A 165 -2.31 7.24 4.75
N LYS A 166 -2.46 8.41 5.37
CA LYS A 166 -3.41 8.65 6.48
C LYS A 166 -3.77 10.12 6.57
N LYS A 167 -5.00 10.42 7.02
CA LYS A 167 -5.40 11.79 7.42
C LYS A 167 -4.37 12.37 8.40
N GLY A 168 -4.00 13.63 8.18
CA GLY A 168 -3.01 14.35 8.99
C GLY A 168 -1.61 14.40 8.40
N HIS A 169 -1.47 14.59 7.07
CA HIS A 169 -0.19 14.88 6.39
C HIS A 169 0.89 13.80 6.58
N LYS A 170 0.49 12.53 6.49
CA LYS A 170 1.42 11.39 6.50
C LYS A 170 1.65 10.90 5.08
N TYR A 171 2.85 11.17 4.57
CA TYR A 171 3.21 10.88 3.18
C TYR A 171 4.15 9.69 3.09
N VAL A 172 4.06 8.97 1.98
CA VAL A 172 5.07 7.99 1.55
C VAL A 172 5.55 8.42 0.17
N THR A 173 6.85 8.47 -0.01
CA THR A 173 7.46 8.64 -1.34
C THR A 173 7.67 7.26 -1.92
N VAL A 174 7.16 7.03 -3.13
CA VAL A 174 7.31 5.77 -3.86
C VAL A 174 8.06 6.01 -5.15
N VAL A 175 8.94 5.08 -5.50
CA VAL A 175 9.61 5.03 -6.79
C VAL A 175 9.27 3.71 -7.48
N VAL A 176 8.73 3.81 -8.68
CA VAL A 176 8.35 2.69 -9.52
C VAL A 176 9.27 2.61 -10.74
N ASP A 177 9.58 1.40 -11.16
CA ASP A 177 10.19 1.13 -12.46
C ASP A 177 9.06 0.98 -13.50
N HIS A 178 9.02 1.89 -14.47
CA HIS A 178 8.01 1.89 -15.53
C HIS A 178 8.17 0.72 -16.49
N ASP A 179 9.39 0.23 -16.70
CA ASP A 179 9.64 -0.87 -17.64
C ASP A 179 9.19 -2.21 -17.04
N ARG A 180 9.35 -2.38 -15.72
CA ARG A 180 8.95 -3.59 -14.98
C ARG A 180 7.56 -3.52 -14.38
N GLY A 181 6.97 -2.33 -14.28
CA GLY A 181 5.69 -2.10 -13.63
C GLY A 181 5.71 -2.47 -12.14
N CYS A 182 6.83 -2.23 -11.44
CA CYS A 182 7.00 -2.63 -10.05
C CYS A 182 7.58 -1.53 -9.17
N LEU A 183 7.25 -1.60 -7.87
CA LEU A 183 7.83 -0.75 -6.84
C LEU A 183 9.30 -1.14 -6.61
N ILE A 184 10.21 -0.19 -6.77
CA ILE A 184 11.65 -0.40 -6.52
C ILE A 184 12.15 0.28 -5.26
N TRP A 185 11.42 1.28 -4.75
CA TRP A 185 11.77 1.97 -3.51
C TRP A 185 10.55 2.64 -2.88
N ALA A 186 10.49 2.64 -1.54
CA ALA A 186 9.49 3.39 -0.80
C ALA A 186 10.06 3.86 0.53
N HIS A 187 9.69 5.06 0.97
CA HIS A 187 10.13 5.61 2.24
C HIS A 187 9.08 6.52 2.86
N GLU A 188 9.00 6.50 4.20
CA GLU A 188 8.12 7.41 4.94
C GLU A 188 8.60 8.86 4.82
N GLY A 189 7.67 9.77 4.56
CA GLY A 189 7.94 11.18 4.31
C GLY A 189 7.84 11.56 2.83
N THR A 190 8.07 12.84 2.58
CA THR A 190 7.98 13.54 1.29
C THR A 190 9.15 14.51 1.18
N GLY A 191 9.47 14.90 -0.04
CA GLY A 191 10.31 16.04 -0.30
C GLY A 191 11.74 15.69 -0.68
N LYS A 192 12.52 16.75 -0.80
CA LYS A 192 13.87 16.70 -1.36
C LYS A 192 14.81 15.77 -0.60
N ASP A 193 14.73 15.74 0.72
CA ASP A 193 15.65 14.94 1.55
C ASP A 193 15.32 13.45 1.44
N VAL A 194 14.04 13.09 1.45
CA VAL A 194 13.58 11.71 1.25
C VAL A 194 14.01 11.21 -0.14
N LEU A 195 13.82 12.01 -1.19
CA LEU A 195 14.25 11.61 -2.53
C LEU A 195 15.79 11.53 -2.66
N ASN A 196 16.57 12.26 -1.86
CA ASN A 196 18.02 12.08 -1.83
C ASN A 196 18.41 10.72 -1.26
N LEU A 197 17.69 10.19 -0.25
CA LEU A 197 17.96 8.86 0.30
C LEU A 197 17.91 7.78 -0.79
N PHE A 198 16.88 7.80 -1.63
CA PHE A 198 16.79 6.92 -2.80
C PHE A 198 17.99 7.10 -3.74
N LEU A 199 18.32 8.35 -4.10
CA LEU A 199 19.40 8.64 -5.05
C LEU A 199 20.80 8.38 -4.49
N ASP A 200 20.95 8.25 -3.17
CA ASP A 200 22.18 7.87 -2.48
C ASP A 200 22.36 6.34 -2.45
N GLU A 201 21.27 5.56 -2.55
CA GLU A 201 21.34 4.10 -2.73
C GLU A 201 21.77 3.69 -4.15
N LEU A 202 21.66 4.59 -5.14
CA LEU A 202 22.06 4.34 -6.51
C LEU A 202 23.54 4.64 -6.75
N THR A 203 24.21 3.72 -7.45
CA THR A 203 25.56 3.95 -8.00
C THR A 203 25.57 5.13 -8.99
N ARG A 204 26.76 5.64 -9.29
CA ARG A 204 26.92 6.73 -10.27
C ARG A 204 26.47 6.28 -11.66
N GLU A 205 26.74 5.03 -12.00
CA GLU A 205 26.40 4.38 -13.26
C GLU A 205 24.88 4.25 -13.39
N GLN A 206 24.19 3.73 -12.36
CA GLN A 206 22.74 3.62 -12.34
C GLN A 206 22.07 5.00 -12.49
N ARG A 207 22.53 6.02 -11.77
CA ARG A 207 21.99 7.40 -11.91
C ARG A 207 22.17 7.97 -13.33
N ARG A 208 23.25 7.61 -14.01
CA ARG A 208 23.50 8.03 -15.40
C ARG A 208 22.72 7.21 -16.43
N ALA A 209 22.32 5.99 -16.07
CA ALA A 209 21.52 5.11 -16.90
C ALA A 209 20.02 5.46 -16.90
N ILE A 210 19.55 6.22 -15.90
CA ILE A 210 18.18 6.75 -15.88
C ILE A 210 18.00 7.73 -17.05
N GLU A 211 17.04 7.41 -17.93
CA GLU A 211 16.68 8.15 -19.13
C GLU A 211 15.46 9.03 -18.92
N VAL A 212 14.50 8.57 -18.09
CA VAL A 212 13.22 9.26 -17.87
C VAL A 212 12.86 9.21 -16.39
N VAL A 213 12.46 10.36 -15.87
CA VAL A 213 11.82 10.47 -14.56
C VAL A 213 10.46 11.11 -14.74
N THR A 214 9.38 10.39 -14.45
CA THR A 214 8.05 10.99 -14.29
C THR A 214 7.83 11.36 -12.83
N ALA A 215 7.26 12.53 -12.57
CA ALA A 215 6.90 12.95 -11.22
C ALA A 215 5.82 14.04 -11.25
N ASP A 216 5.40 14.48 -10.07
CA ASP A 216 4.63 15.71 -9.92
C ASP A 216 5.34 16.92 -10.54
N GLY A 217 4.60 18.02 -10.74
CA GLY A 217 5.14 19.26 -11.30
C GLY A 217 6.00 20.09 -10.35
N ALA A 218 6.43 19.55 -9.21
CA ALA A 218 7.16 20.34 -8.22
C ALA A 218 8.54 20.74 -8.75
N ARG A 219 8.80 22.06 -8.72
CA ARG A 219 10.05 22.65 -9.21
C ARG A 219 11.29 22.03 -8.55
N TRP A 220 11.19 21.63 -7.28
CA TRP A 220 12.31 21.05 -6.55
C TRP A 220 12.67 19.65 -7.07
N ILE A 221 11.70 18.82 -7.51
CA ILE A 221 11.95 17.51 -8.11
C ILE A 221 12.70 17.69 -9.42
N ARG A 222 12.21 18.55 -10.31
CA ARG A 222 12.87 18.86 -11.58
C ARG A 222 14.33 19.30 -11.37
N GLN A 223 14.58 20.17 -10.39
CA GLN A 223 15.93 20.63 -10.06
C GLN A 223 16.80 19.51 -9.49
N LEU A 224 16.25 18.64 -8.64
CA LEU A 224 16.99 17.52 -8.06
C LEU A 224 17.36 16.49 -9.12
N VAL A 225 16.40 16.09 -9.96
CA VAL A 225 16.61 15.16 -11.09
C VAL A 225 17.69 15.70 -12.02
N LYS A 226 17.61 16.98 -12.43
CA LYS A 226 18.63 17.60 -13.29
C LYS A 226 20.04 17.53 -12.69
N ARG A 227 20.17 17.64 -11.36
CA ARG A 227 21.48 17.55 -10.68
C ARG A 227 21.97 16.11 -10.51
N ARG A 228 21.09 15.18 -10.12
CA ARG A 228 21.47 13.84 -9.68
C ARG A 228 21.42 12.79 -10.78
N CYS A 229 20.55 12.98 -11.77
CA CYS A 229 20.36 12.13 -12.95
C CYS A 229 20.48 13.00 -14.21
N PRO A 230 21.68 13.47 -14.57
CA PRO A 230 21.86 14.52 -15.58
C PRO A 230 21.43 14.12 -17.00
N ASN A 231 21.39 12.83 -17.30
CA ASN A 231 20.94 12.29 -18.58
C ASN A 231 19.43 12.09 -18.64
N ALA A 232 18.74 12.20 -17.51
CA ALA A 232 17.33 11.90 -17.44
C ALA A 232 16.48 13.09 -17.92
N ARG A 233 15.52 12.79 -18.78
CA ARG A 233 14.43 13.71 -19.10
C ARG A 233 13.41 13.66 -17.96
N TRP A 234 13.24 14.79 -17.28
CA TRP A 234 12.11 14.98 -16.38
C TRP A 234 10.85 15.23 -17.19
N VAL A 235 9.82 14.46 -16.90
CA VAL A 235 8.50 14.51 -17.55
C VAL A 235 7.46 14.68 -16.44
N MET A 236 6.52 15.59 -16.64
CA MET A 236 5.41 15.76 -15.72
C MET A 236 4.44 14.58 -15.90
N ASP A 237 3.97 14.00 -14.79
CA ASP A 237 3.01 12.90 -14.84
C ASP A 237 1.70 13.35 -15.53
N PRO A 238 1.26 12.65 -16.60
CA PRO A 238 -0.01 12.94 -17.27
C PRO A 238 -1.22 12.94 -16.34
N PHE A 239 -1.23 12.11 -15.30
CA PHE A 239 -2.33 12.05 -14.33
C PHE A 239 -2.51 13.40 -13.63
N HIS A 240 -1.42 14.01 -13.14
CA HIS A 240 -1.48 15.31 -12.49
C HIS A 240 -1.87 16.43 -13.46
N VAL A 241 -1.40 16.38 -14.71
CA VAL A 241 -1.79 17.35 -15.74
C VAL A 241 -3.30 17.30 -15.98
N VAL A 242 -3.86 16.11 -16.20
CA VAL A 242 -5.30 15.91 -16.41
C VAL A 242 -6.08 16.33 -15.17
N GLN A 243 -5.59 16.00 -13.97
CA GLN A 243 -6.21 16.42 -12.71
C GLN A 243 -6.29 17.96 -12.62
N TRP A 244 -5.19 18.68 -12.87
CA TRP A 244 -5.20 20.15 -12.82
C TRP A 244 -6.08 20.78 -13.89
N MET A 245 -6.11 20.21 -15.09
CA MET A 245 -7.04 20.67 -16.14
C MET A 245 -8.49 20.50 -15.71
N ASN A 246 -8.83 19.35 -15.10
CA ASN A 246 -10.16 19.10 -14.57
C ASN A 246 -10.52 20.04 -13.42
N ASP A 247 -9.57 20.31 -12.51
CA ASP A 247 -9.76 21.24 -11.39
C ASP A 247 -9.95 22.68 -11.87
N ALA A 248 -9.16 23.12 -12.86
CA ALA A 248 -9.30 24.45 -13.48
C ALA A 248 -10.67 24.59 -14.19
N LEU A 249 -11.10 23.56 -14.91
CA LEU A 249 -12.41 23.54 -15.55
C LEU A 249 -13.56 23.54 -14.54
N ASP A 250 -13.40 22.81 -13.42
CA ASP A 250 -14.39 22.81 -12.34
C ASP A 250 -14.45 24.15 -11.61
N ALA A 251 -13.33 24.86 -11.49
CA ALA A 251 -13.28 26.21 -10.92
C ALA A 251 -14.12 27.19 -11.75
N VAL A 252 -13.91 27.24 -13.08
CA VAL A 252 -14.72 28.06 -13.99
C VAL A 252 -16.21 27.66 -13.91
N ARG A 253 -16.50 26.36 -13.93
CA ARG A 253 -17.88 25.87 -13.77
C ARG A 253 -18.51 26.34 -12.44
N CYS A 254 -17.74 26.39 -11.36
CA CYS A 254 -18.21 26.88 -10.06
C CYS A 254 -18.43 28.39 -10.06
N GLU A 255 -17.57 29.16 -10.74
CA GLU A 255 -17.74 30.62 -10.92
C GLU A 255 -19.03 30.92 -11.68
N GLU A 256 -19.25 30.29 -12.83
CA GLU A 256 -20.48 30.44 -13.64
C GLU A 256 -21.72 30.02 -12.86
N TRP A 257 -21.65 28.90 -12.12
CA TRP A 257 -22.74 28.45 -11.26
C TRP A 257 -23.05 29.47 -10.16
N ASN A 258 -22.04 30.05 -9.53
CA ASN A 258 -22.21 31.06 -8.49
C ASN A 258 -22.80 32.35 -9.05
N ALA A 259 -22.40 32.77 -10.25
CA ALA A 259 -22.95 33.93 -10.95
C ALA A 259 -24.45 33.74 -11.27
N ALA A 260 -24.82 32.63 -11.91
CA ALA A 260 -26.22 32.31 -12.23
C ALA A 260 -27.08 32.23 -10.94
N ARG A 261 -26.53 31.62 -9.88
CA ARG A 261 -27.20 31.55 -8.57
C ARG A 261 -27.33 32.92 -7.90
N ALA A 262 -26.37 33.82 -8.06
CA ALA A 262 -26.44 35.18 -7.54
C ALA A 262 -27.48 36.00 -8.31
N ALA A 263 -27.54 35.87 -9.63
CA ALA A 263 -28.59 36.48 -10.47
C ALA A 263 -29.99 36.01 -10.05
N ALA A 264 -30.18 34.69 -9.90
CA ALA A 264 -31.45 34.13 -9.41
C ALA A 264 -31.85 34.69 -8.04
N ARG A 265 -30.87 34.90 -7.14
CA ARG A 265 -31.10 35.51 -5.83
C ARG A 265 -31.44 36.98 -5.91
N ALA A 266 -30.84 37.72 -6.83
CA ALA A 266 -31.10 39.15 -7.03
C ALA A 266 -32.47 39.40 -7.68
N ALA A 267 -32.86 38.55 -8.63
CA ALA A 267 -34.17 38.59 -9.29
C ALA A 267 -35.33 38.17 -8.37
N ARG A 268 -35.04 37.56 -7.22
CA ARG A 268 -36.08 37.25 -6.23
C ARG A 268 -36.64 38.56 -5.66
N PRO A 269 -37.96 38.79 -5.75
CA PRO A 269 -38.56 39.98 -5.20
C PRO A 269 -38.30 40.05 -3.69
N ARG A 270 -37.79 41.19 -3.21
CA ARG A 270 -37.74 41.46 -1.78
C ARG A 270 -39.17 41.69 -1.29
N PRO A 271 -39.69 40.92 -0.32
CA PRO A 271 -41.02 41.16 0.19
C PRO A 271 -41.03 42.53 0.90
N GLU A 272 -41.81 43.48 0.39
CA GLU A 272 -42.12 44.70 1.11
C GLU A 272 -42.90 44.32 2.38
N GLY A 273 -42.29 44.54 3.55
CA GLY A 273 -42.96 44.44 4.84
C GLY A 273 -43.26 43.05 5.40
N LYS A 274 -42.98 41.93 4.70
CA LYS A 274 -43.21 40.57 5.24
C LYS A 274 -41.92 39.76 5.40
N ARG A 275 -41.44 39.63 6.65
CA ARG A 275 -40.46 38.60 7.04
C ARG A 275 -41.18 37.26 7.14
N GLY A 276 -40.91 36.33 6.22
CA GLY A 276 -41.44 34.97 6.29
C GLY A 276 -41.03 34.11 5.10
N ARG A 277 -40.99 32.78 5.31
CA ARG A 277 -40.81 31.80 4.23
C ARG A 277 -42.04 31.85 3.31
N PRO A 278 -41.88 31.82 1.96
CA PRO A 278 -43.01 31.85 1.03
C PRO A 278 -44.02 30.73 1.30
N ALA A 279 -45.28 30.95 0.93
CA ALA A 279 -46.37 30.02 1.19
C ALA A 279 -46.12 28.69 0.43
N LYS A 280 -46.53 27.57 1.04
CA LYS A 280 -46.35 26.23 0.45
C LYS A 280 -47.12 26.14 -0.88
N GLY A 281 -46.42 26.07 -2.00
CA GLY A 281 -47.00 25.97 -3.35
C GLY A 281 -46.88 27.25 -4.19
N GLU A 282 -46.38 28.35 -3.63
CA GLU A 282 -46.12 29.57 -4.36
C GLU A 282 -44.87 29.42 -5.24
N LEU A 283 -45.04 29.50 -6.56
CA LEU A 283 -43.95 29.36 -7.53
C LEU A 283 -43.18 30.69 -7.63
N PRO A 284 -41.84 30.66 -7.69
CA PRO A 284 -41.06 31.86 -7.99
C PRO A 284 -41.44 32.45 -9.36
N PRO A 285 -41.22 33.76 -9.58
CA PRO A 285 -41.37 34.38 -10.89
C PRO A 285 -40.66 33.58 -11.99
N GLU A 286 -41.20 33.60 -13.21
CA GLU A 286 -40.66 32.86 -14.35
C GLU A 286 -39.17 33.15 -14.59
N GLU A 287 -38.78 34.41 -14.48
CA GLU A 287 -37.38 34.85 -14.57
C GLU A 287 -36.48 34.20 -13.50
N VAL A 288 -36.95 34.12 -12.26
CA VAL A 288 -36.21 33.45 -11.17
C VAL A 288 -36.10 31.95 -11.44
N ARG A 289 -37.16 31.31 -11.93
CA ARG A 289 -37.15 29.89 -12.26
C ARG A 289 -36.20 29.58 -13.41
N ALA A 290 -36.17 30.41 -14.46
CA ALA A 290 -35.24 30.27 -15.57
C ALA A 290 -33.77 30.36 -15.10
N LEU A 291 -33.46 31.33 -14.24
CA LEU A 291 -32.12 31.49 -13.64
C LEU A 291 -31.75 30.33 -12.68
N GLU A 292 -32.73 29.76 -11.97
CA GLU A 292 -32.51 28.59 -11.12
C GLU A 292 -32.29 27.30 -11.92
N GLU A 293 -33.04 27.10 -13.01
CA GLU A 293 -32.84 26.02 -13.97
C GLU A 293 -31.48 26.14 -14.68
N GLU A 294 -31.06 27.37 -14.98
CA GLU A 294 -29.73 27.67 -15.50
C GLU A 294 -28.63 27.25 -14.52
N ALA A 295 -28.70 27.69 -13.27
CA ALA A 295 -27.75 27.30 -12.23
C ALA A 295 -27.75 25.78 -12.02
N ALA A 296 -28.91 25.12 -12.06
CA ALA A 296 -29.00 23.67 -11.96
C ALA A 296 -28.31 22.93 -13.13
N SER A 297 -28.45 23.45 -14.35
CA SER A 297 -27.79 22.91 -15.54
C SER A 297 -26.25 22.98 -15.43
N ILE A 298 -25.72 24.13 -15.01
CA ILE A 298 -24.27 24.34 -14.82
C ILE A 298 -23.74 23.46 -13.68
N LYS A 299 -24.51 23.29 -12.59
CA LYS A 299 -24.12 22.40 -11.49
C LYS A 299 -24.02 20.94 -11.94
N GLY A 300 -24.90 20.50 -12.83
CA GLY A 300 -24.96 19.13 -13.35
C GLY A 300 -23.98 18.80 -14.48
N SER A 301 -23.19 19.78 -14.96
CA SER A 301 -22.34 19.62 -16.15
C SER A 301 -20.94 19.05 -15.88
N ARG A 302 -20.51 18.98 -14.61
CA ARG A 302 -19.14 18.57 -14.21
C ARG A 302 -18.63 17.34 -14.96
N TYR A 303 -19.37 16.24 -14.93
CA TYR A 303 -18.96 14.99 -15.58
C TYR A 303 -19.09 15.01 -17.10
N ALA A 304 -19.92 15.89 -17.66
CA ALA A 304 -20.02 16.04 -19.10
C ALA A 304 -18.81 16.81 -19.66
N LEU A 305 -18.25 17.73 -18.88
CA LEU A 305 -17.11 18.56 -19.27
C LEU A 305 -15.76 17.82 -19.27
N VAL A 306 -15.62 16.76 -18.47
CA VAL A 306 -14.33 16.05 -18.25
C VAL A 306 -14.24 14.68 -18.91
N LYS A 307 -15.26 14.30 -19.71
CA LYS A 307 -15.32 13.01 -20.42
C LYS A 307 -14.96 13.19 -21.88
N ASN A 308 -14.41 12.14 -22.48
CA ASN A 308 -14.23 12.10 -23.92
C ASN A 308 -15.59 12.09 -24.63
N PRO A 309 -15.71 12.69 -25.84
CA PRO A 309 -16.98 12.78 -26.58
C PRO A 309 -17.70 11.44 -26.81
N GLU A 310 -16.94 10.36 -26.93
CA GLU A 310 -17.39 8.98 -27.10
C GLU A 310 -17.95 8.35 -25.82
N ASP A 311 -17.56 8.83 -24.63
CA ASP A 311 -17.96 8.31 -23.31
C ASP A 311 -19.15 9.06 -22.68
N LEU A 312 -19.70 10.03 -23.41
CA LEU A 312 -20.84 10.83 -22.99
C LEU A 312 -22.14 10.06 -23.16
N THR A 313 -22.94 10.01 -22.10
CA THR A 313 -24.34 9.58 -22.22
C THR A 313 -25.16 10.63 -22.99
N ASP A 314 -26.30 10.23 -23.55
CA ASP A 314 -27.19 11.16 -24.28
C ASP A 314 -27.58 12.38 -23.43
N GLY A 315 -27.85 12.16 -22.14
CA GLY A 315 -28.13 13.24 -21.20
C GLY A 315 -26.95 14.18 -20.96
N GLN A 316 -25.70 13.68 -21.00
CA GLN A 316 -24.49 14.51 -20.89
C GLN A 316 -24.24 15.30 -22.18
N ARG A 317 -24.45 14.68 -23.34
CA ARG A 317 -24.33 15.32 -24.66
C ARG A 317 -25.33 16.45 -24.81
N ALA A 318 -26.60 16.22 -24.47
CA ALA A 318 -27.64 17.24 -24.48
C ALA A 318 -27.31 18.44 -23.57
N ARG A 319 -26.72 18.20 -22.40
CA ARG A 319 -26.28 19.26 -21.49
C ARG A 319 -25.13 20.10 -22.07
N LEU A 320 -24.15 19.47 -22.72
CA LEU A 320 -23.07 20.22 -23.38
C LEU A 320 -23.59 21.06 -24.53
N GLU A 321 -24.49 20.53 -25.35
CA GLU A 321 -25.12 21.29 -26.44
C GLU A 321 -25.97 22.45 -25.91
N ALA A 322 -26.69 22.25 -24.80
CA ALA A 322 -27.40 23.34 -24.13
C ALA A 322 -26.45 24.43 -23.61
N LEU A 323 -25.26 24.07 -23.11
CA LEU A 323 -24.23 25.04 -22.70
C LEU A 323 -23.61 25.77 -23.88
N LYS A 324 -23.27 25.06 -24.97
CA LYS A 324 -22.71 25.68 -26.19
C LYS A 324 -23.64 26.69 -26.83
N LYS A 325 -24.94 26.36 -26.94
CA LYS A 325 -25.98 27.27 -27.44
C LYS A 325 -26.17 28.54 -26.60
N ARG A 326 -25.63 28.57 -25.39
CA ARG A 326 -25.70 29.73 -24.48
C ARG A 326 -24.46 30.61 -24.55
N ALA A 327 -23.31 30.03 -24.94
CA ALA A 327 -22.03 30.73 -25.05
C ALA A 327 -21.85 31.45 -26.40
N GLY A 328 -22.77 31.27 -27.36
CA GLY A 328 -22.78 31.89 -28.68
C GLY A 328 -24.14 32.45 -29.02
#